data_AF-A0A1V6RKS5-F1
#
_entry.id   AF-A0A1V6RKS5-F1
#
_cell.length_a   1.000
_cell.length_b   1.000
_cell.length_c   1.000
_cell.angle_alpha   90.00
_cell.angle_beta   90.00
_cell.angle_gamma   90.00
#
_symmetry.space_group_name_H-M   'P 1'
#
loop_
_entity.id
_entity.type
_entity.pdbx_description
1 polymer ?
#
loop_
_entity_poly.entity_id
_entity_poly.type
_entity_poly.pdbx_seq_one_letter_code
_entity_poly.pdbx_strand_id
1 'polypeptide(L)'
;MFYQNGRVLQEPGYNSRTATWVNVFFNADDYRCDDLTIMRTAITCIRTRVASITAHAMHHDIPFCISIQVPGRHRDRESILAAAEVSAEDIRAQVATGSII
;
A
#
# COMPACT_ATOMS: atom_id res chain seq x y z
N MET A 1 2.87 6.03 7.34
CA MET A 1 3.63 5.00 8.08
C MET A 1 3.52 3.59 7.48
N PHE A 2 4.19 3.40 6.35
CA PHE A 2 4.85 2.12 6.12
C PHE A 2 6.00 1.97 7.12
N TYR A 3 6.11 0.78 7.69
CA TYR A 3 7.28 0.40 8.50
C TYR A 3 8.11 -0.59 7.68
N GLN A 4 9.37 -0.23 7.47
CA GLN A 4 10.39 -1.15 6.97
C GLN A 4 11.42 -1.33 8.08
N ASN A 5 11.53 -2.52 8.66
CA ASN A 5 12.48 -2.80 9.77
C ASN A 5 12.44 -1.75 10.92
N GLY A 6 11.26 -1.20 11.23
CA GLY A 6 11.09 -0.17 12.26
C GLY A 6 11.41 1.27 11.83
N ARG A 7 11.70 1.52 10.54
CA ARG A 7 11.88 2.88 9.98
C ARG A 7 10.66 3.34 9.20
N VAL A 8 10.43 4.65 9.29
CA VAL A 8 9.28 5.35 8.68
C VAL A 8 9.67 5.80 7.30
N LEU A 9 9.00 5.26 6.28
CA LEU A 9 9.14 5.74 4.92
C LEU A 9 8.33 7.03 4.76
N GLN A 10 8.99 8.07 4.26
CA GLN A 10 8.39 9.39 4.08
C GLN A 10 7.34 9.32 2.95
N GLU A 11 6.10 9.68 3.27
CA GLU A 11 5.02 9.69 2.28
C GLU A 11 5.28 10.76 1.22
N PRO A 12 5.14 10.45 -0.09
CA PRO A 12 5.18 11.46 -1.13
C PRO A 12 4.09 12.51 -0.89
N GLY A 13 4.40 13.77 -1.18
CA GLY A 13 3.63 14.98 -0.85
C GLY A 13 2.12 14.79 -0.69
N TYR A 14 1.68 14.69 0.56
CA TYR A 14 0.30 14.48 0.97
C TYR A 14 -0.60 15.65 0.54
N ASN A 15 -1.60 15.37 -0.31
CA ASN A 15 -2.72 16.28 -0.57
C ASN A 15 -4.03 15.61 -0.13
N SER A 16 -4.51 15.98 1.06
CA SER A 16 -5.66 15.38 1.75
C SER A 16 -7.00 15.47 1.01
N ARG A 17 -7.14 16.34 0.00
CA ARG A 17 -8.46 16.66 -0.57
C ARG A 17 -8.87 15.81 -1.75
N THR A 18 -7.96 15.02 -2.33
CA THR A 18 -8.26 14.17 -3.51
C THR A 18 -7.55 12.81 -3.49
N ALA A 19 -6.91 12.44 -2.39
CA ALA A 19 -6.15 11.20 -2.33
C ALA A 19 -7.08 10.01 -2.10
N THR A 20 -7.15 9.12 -3.09
CA THR A 20 -7.75 7.79 -2.93
C THR A 20 -6.66 6.84 -2.43
N TRP A 21 -6.98 6.03 -1.42
CA TRP A 21 -6.08 5.06 -0.83
C TRP A 21 -6.66 3.66 -0.96
N VAL A 22 -5.81 2.69 -1.30
CA VAL A 22 -6.12 1.26 -1.25
C VAL A 22 -5.38 0.66 -0.08
N ASN A 23 -6.12 0.00 0.82
CA ASN A 23 -5.61 -0.51 2.08
C ASN A 23 -5.71 -2.02 2.10
N VAL A 24 -4.59 -2.67 2.42
CA VAL A 24 -4.51 -4.10 2.67
C VAL A 24 -4.21 -4.30 4.15
N PHE A 25 -4.94 -5.23 4.76
CA PHE A 25 -4.81 -5.58 6.18
C PHE A 25 -4.21 -6.97 6.29
N PHE A 26 -3.26 -7.12 7.20
CA PHE A 26 -2.55 -8.36 7.46
C PHE A 26 -2.87 -8.85 8.86
N ASN A 27 -2.78 -10.17 9.06
CA ASN A 27 -2.73 -10.71 10.41
C ASN A 27 -1.31 -10.57 10.96
N ALA A 28 -1.17 -10.61 12.28
CA ALA A 28 0.12 -10.50 12.95
C ALA A 28 1.12 -11.59 12.49
N ASP A 29 0.63 -12.77 12.12
CA ASP A 29 1.47 -13.86 11.61
C ASP A 29 2.00 -13.58 10.19
N ASP A 30 1.22 -12.91 9.34
CA ASP A 30 1.64 -12.53 7.97
C ASP A 30 2.76 -11.48 8.01
N TYR A 31 2.78 -10.64 9.04
CA TYR A 31 3.76 -9.58 9.24
C TYR A 31 5.13 -10.08 9.72
N ARG A 32 5.28 -11.38 10.02
CA ARG A 32 6.59 -12.00 10.32
C ARG A 32 7.42 -12.27 9.05
N CYS A 33 6.81 -12.12 7.88
CA CYS A 33 7.49 -12.29 6.59
C CYS A 33 8.40 -11.10 6.28
N ASP A 34 9.38 -11.31 5.40
CA ASP A 34 10.22 -10.22 4.89
C ASP A 34 9.40 -9.21 4.05
N ASP A 35 9.92 -7.99 3.91
CA ASP A 35 9.24 -6.88 3.22
C ASP A 35 8.79 -7.25 1.79
N LEU A 36 9.57 -8.05 1.05
CA LEU A 36 9.20 -8.46 -0.32
C LEU A 36 8.02 -9.41 -0.33
N THR A 37 7.99 -10.35 0.62
CA THR A 37 6.87 -11.27 0.79
C THR A 37 5.60 -10.52 1.21
N ILE A 38 5.72 -9.55 2.12
CA ILE A 38 4.60 -8.67 2.50
C ILE A 38 4.07 -7.92 1.27
N MET A 39 4.95 -7.31 0.47
CA MET A 39 4.53 -6.57 -0.73
C MET A 39 3.88 -7.46 -1.80
N ARG A 40 4.40 -8.67 -2.04
CA ARG A 40 3.77 -9.65 -2.95
C ARG A 40 2.37 -10.04 -2.48
N THR A 41 2.21 -10.19 -1.17
CA THR A 41 0.90 -10.46 -0.57
C THR A 41 -0.04 -9.28 -0.76
N ALA A 42 0.42 -8.04 -0.54
CA ALA A 42 -0.36 -6.83 -0.80
C ALA A 42 -0.87 -6.75 -2.25
N ILE A 43 0.01 -6.99 -3.22
CA ILE A 43 -0.35 -7.01 -4.65
C ILE A 43 -1.40 -8.09 -4.94
N THR A 44 -1.26 -9.27 -4.33
CA THR A 44 -2.21 -10.37 -4.49
C THR A 44 -3.56 -10.01 -3.93
N CYS A 45 -3.61 -9.39 -2.75
CA CYS A 45 -4.84 -8.87 -2.14
C CYS A 45 -5.54 -7.83 -3.03
N ILE A 46 -4.78 -6.91 -3.63
CA ILE A 46 -5.32 -5.90 -4.56
C ILE A 46 -5.93 -6.59 -5.80
N ARG A 47 -5.18 -7.48 -6.46
CA ARG A 47 -5.63 -8.26 -7.63
C ARG A 47 -6.90 -9.08 -7.36
N THR A 48 -6.98 -9.66 -6.16
CA THR A 48 -8.10 -10.50 -5.73
C THR A 48 -9.23 -9.70 -5.07
N ARG A 49 -9.16 -8.36 -5.09
CA ARG A 49 -10.15 -7.42 -4.54
C ARG A 49 -10.33 -7.51 -3.02
N VAL A 50 -9.39 -8.14 -2.33
CA VAL A 50 -9.29 -8.20 -0.87
C VAL A 50 -8.57 -6.93 -0.37
N ALA A 51 -9.17 -5.78 -0.62
CA ALA A 51 -8.65 -4.47 -0.22
C ALA A 51 -9.78 -3.47 0.02
N SER A 52 -9.52 -2.48 0.88
CA SER A 52 -10.45 -1.38 1.21
C SER A 52 -10.04 -0.08 0.54
N ILE A 53 -10.99 0.65 -0.03
CA ILE A 53 -10.77 1.95 -0.66
C ILE A 53 -11.26 3.05 0.28
N THR A 54 -10.39 4.00 0.63
CA THR A 54 -10.69 5.09 1.57
C THR A 54 -10.11 6.43 1.08
N ALA A 55 -10.56 7.53 1.70
CA ALA A 55 -10.03 8.87 1.43
C ALA A 55 -8.77 9.23 2.24
N HIS A 56 -8.32 8.34 3.14
CA HIS A 56 -7.14 8.51 3.98
C HIS A 56 -6.41 7.18 4.17
N ALA A 57 -5.12 7.24 4.47
CA ALA A 57 -4.31 6.07 4.71
C ALA A 57 -4.63 5.40 6.05
N MET A 58 -5.13 4.17 6.03
CA MET A 58 -5.50 3.44 7.25
C MET A 58 -4.30 3.00 8.09
N HIS A 59 -3.08 2.95 7.52
CA HIS A 59 -1.89 2.55 8.27
C HIS A 59 -1.46 3.58 9.33
N HIS A 60 -2.06 4.77 9.38
CA HIS A 60 -1.89 5.72 10.50
C HIS A 60 -2.69 5.29 11.73
N ASP A 61 -3.80 4.59 11.52
CA ASP A 61 -4.78 4.27 12.56
C ASP A 61 -4.78 2.77 12.94
N ILE A 62 -4.37 1.91 12.02
CA ILE A 62 -4.49 0.44 12.14
C ILE A 62 -3.12 -0.22 11.98
N PRO A 63 -2.67 -1.05 12.95
CA PRO A 63 -1.43 -1.81 12.83
C PRO A 63 -1.55 -2.88 11.73
N PHE A 64 -0.41 -3.33 11.19
CA PHE A 64 -0.37 -4.37 10.16
C PHE A 64 -1.21 -4.01 8.93
N CYS A 65 -1.12 -2.76 8.50
CA CYS A 65 -1.81 -2.25 7.33
C CYS A 65 -0.80 -1.64 6.34
N ILE A 66 -1.03 -1.89 5.05
CA ILE A 66 -0.37 -1.21 3.95
C ILE A 66 -1.40 -0.33 3.26
N SER A 67 -1.13 0.98 3.15
CA SER A 67 -1.97 1.88 2.33
C SER A 67 -1.20 2.36 1.13
N ILE A 68 -1.69 2.02 -0.06
CA ILE A 68 -1.17 2.44 -1.34
C ILE A 68 -1.95 3.67 -1.79
N GLN A 69 -1.25 4.78 -2.00
CA GLN A 69 -1.86 5.96 -2.59
C GLN A 69 -2.13 5.69 -4.08
N VAL A 70 -3.34 6.02 -4.53
CA VAL A 70 -3.73 5.86 -5.93
C VAL A 70 -3.53 7.18 -6.67
N PRO A 71 -2.64 7.23 -7.69
CA PRO A 71 -2.38 8.45 -8.43
C PRO A 71 -3.52 8.77 -9.39
N GLY A 72 -3.91 10.05 -9.48
CA GLY A 72 -4.91 10.51 -10.45
C GLY A 72 -6.37 10.35 -10.01
N ARG A 73 -7.29 10.56 -10.96
CA ARG A 73 -8.74 10.49 -10.71
C ARG A 73 -9.31 9.26 -11.41
N HIS A 74 -9.90 8.37 -10.63
CA HIS A 74 -10.54 7.15 -11.09
C HIS A 74 -12.04 7.20 -10.79
N ARG A 75 -12.87 6.66 -11.69
CA ARG A 75 -14.34 6.75 -11.61
C ARG A 75 -15.00 5.51 -11.06
N ASP A 76 -14.28 4.40 -11.02
CA ASP A 76 -14.78 3.09 -10.63
C ASP A 76 -13.73 2.30 -9.85
N ARG A 77 -14.20 1.30 -9.12
CA ARG A 77 -13.39 0.45 -8.24
C ARG A 77 -12.28 -0.27 -8.99
N GLU A 78 -12.55 -0.77 -10.20
CA GLU A 78 -11.58 -1.58 -10.95
C GLU A 78 -10.41 -0.72 -11.43
N SER A 79 -10.71 0.49 -11.90
CA SER A 79 -9.68 1.47 -12.26
C SER A 79 -8.82 1.88 -11.07
N ILE A 80 -9.42 2.04 -9.87
CA ILE A 80 -8.69 2.32 -8.63
C ILE A 80 -7.75 1.18 -8.26
N LEU A 81 -8.25 -0.07 -8.28
CA LEU A 81 -7.45 -1.25 -7.91
C LEU A 81 -6.33 -1.51 -8.91
N ALA A 82 -6.57 -1.32 -10.22
CA ALA A 82 -5.55 -1.46 -11.24
C ALA A 82 -4.41 -0.44 -11.07
N ALA A 83 -4.74 0.82 -10.78
CA ALA A 83 -3.72 1.84 -10.50
C ALA A 83 -2.96 1.58 -9.20
N ALA A 84 -3.66 1.13 -8.15
CA ALA A 84 -3.02 0.73 -6.90
C ALA A 84 -2.07 -0.47 -7.08
N GLU A 85 -2.42 -1.43 -7.93
CA GLU A 85 -1.56 -2.57 -8.24
C GLU A 85 -0.24 -2.12 -8.87
N VAL A 86 -0.30 -1.20 -9.85
CA VAL A 86 0.90 -0.62 -10.47
C VAL A 86 1.77 0.08 -9.44
N SER A 87 1.18 0.93 -8.60
CA SER A 87 1.92 1.61 -7.53
C SER A 87 2.51 0.64 -6.51
N ALA A 88 1.80 -0.45 -6.17
CA ALA A 88 2.31 -1.48 -5.27
C ALA A 88 3.50 -2.26 -5.88
N GLU A 89 3.47 -2.51 -7.19
CA GLU A 89 4.57 -3.15 -7.91
C GLU A 89 5.81 -2.23 -7.98
N ASP A 90 5.62 -0.93 -8.19
CA ASP A 90 6.69 0.07 -8.14
C ASP A 90 7.34 0.14 -6.76
N ILE A 91 6.54 0.12 -5.68
CA ILE A 91 7.06 0.06 -4.31
C ILE A 91 7.80 -1.25 -4.08
N ARG A 92 7.25 -2.39 -4.52
CA ARG A 92 7.91 -3.70 -4.39
C ARG A 92 9.27 -3.72 -5.10
N ALA A 93 9.37 -3.13 -6.29
CA ALA A 93 10.62 -3.02 -7.03
C ALA A 93 11.65 -2.19 -6.27
N GLN A 94 11.25 -1.06 -5.68
CA GLN A 94 12.13 -0.22 -4.87
C GLN A 94 12.57 -0.88 -3.57
N VAL A 95 11.70 -1.67 -2.92
CA VAL A 95 12.07 -2.51 -1.77
C VAL A 95 13.11 -3.55 -2.19
N ALA A 96 12.96 -4.16 -3.36
CA ALA A 96 13.90 -5.17 -3.86
C ALA A 96 15.29 -4.60 -4.14
N THR A 97 15.37 -3.33 -4.53
CA THR A 97 16.64 -2.63 -4.77
C THR A 97 17.20 -1.93 -3.54
N GLY A 98 16.50 -1.98 -2.39
CA GLY A 98 16.87 -1.26 -1.17
C GLY A 98 16.86 0.27 -1.33
N SER A 99 16.14 0.79 -2.33
CA SER A 99 16.09 2.23 -2.66
C SER A 99 15.07 2.98 -1.81
N ILE A 100 14.20 2.25 -1.13
CA ILE A 100 13.37 2.72 -0.05
C ILE A 100 14.16 2.43 1.25
N ILE A 101 14.61 3.50 1.93
CA ILE A 101 15.29 3.52 3.25
C ILE A 101 14.72 4.66 4.09
#